data_AF-A0A3D4T346-F1
#
_entry.id   AF-A0A3D4T346-F1
#
_cell.length_a   1.000
_cell.length_b   1.000
_cell.length_c   1.000
_cell.angle_alpha   90.00
_cell.angle_beta   90.00
_cell.angle_gamma   90.00
#
_symmetry.space_group_name_H-M   'P 1'
#
loop_
_entity.id
_entity.type
_entity.pdbx_description
1 polymer ?
#
loop_
_entity_poly.entity_id
_entity_poly.type
_entity_poly.pdbx_seq_one_letter_code
_entity_poly.pdbx_strand_id
1 'polypeptide(L)'
;MDIPRFTDLLLDWTYVLFGLACLITLGVVIGEFIKNCKYDRKKAFSTLATVIGFAALVVICWFLGSPEKVDIIGYEGTENVGVMAQMTDAILYLTYILFCATVVALVWGVFYTKRLK
;
A
#
# COMPACT_ATOMS: atom_id res chain seq x y z
N MET A 1 -18.49 23.29 -13.65
CA MET A 1 -17.11 23.13 -14.17
C MET A 1 -17.19 22.09 -15.27
N ASP A 2 -16.74 22.40 -16.49
CA ASP A 2 -16.68 21.39 -17.55
C ASP A 2 -15.49 20.46 -17.29
N ILE A 3 -15.79 19.18 -17.10
CA ILE A 3 -14.80 18.14 -16.92
C ILE A 3 -14.14 17.90 -18.29
N PRO A 4 -12.81 17.78 -18.40
CA PRO A 4 -12.17 17.45 -19.66
C PRO A 4 -12.77 16.18 -20.26
N ARG A 5 -13.05 16.20 -21.57
CA ARG A 5 -13.79 15.15 -22.29
C ARG A 5 -13.25 13.72 -22.13
N PHE A 6 -11.97 13.56 -21.76
CA PHE A 6 -11.32 12.27 -21.62
C PHE A 6 -11.02 11.87 -20.16
N THR A 7 -11.43 12.66 -19.18
CA THR A 7 -11.13 12.37 -17.77
C THR A 7 -11.72 11.04 -17.33
N ASP A 8 -12.98 10.76 -17.65
CA ASP A 8 -13.65 9.52 -17.25
C ASP A 8 -12.99 8.31 -17.91
N LEU A 9 -12.73 8.39 -19.23
CA LEU A 9 -12.05 7.32 -19.97
C LEU A 9 -10.64 7.05 -19.44
N LEU A 10 -9.89 8.09 -19.09
CA LEU A 10 -8.55 7.96 -18.52
C LEU A 10 -8.60 7.34 -17.11
N LEU A 11 -9.60 7.70 -16.31
CA LEU A 11 -9.78 7.17 -14.96
C LEU A 11 -10.11 5.67 -15.02
N ASP A 12 -11.04 5.26 -15.87
CA ASP A 12 -11.37 3.85 -16.11
C ASP A 12 -10.15 3.06 -16.58
N TRP A 13 -9.38 3.61 -17.52
CA TRP A 13 -8.16 2.98 -17.99
C TRP A 13 -7.10 2.84 -16.89
N THR A 14 -6.99 3.83 -16.01
CA THR A 14 -6.10 3.78 -14.85
C THR A 14 -6.50 2.66 -13.90
N TYR A 15 -7.80 2.47 -13.63
CA TYR A 15 -8.27 1.34 -12.81
C TYR A 15 -7.94 -0.02 -13.44
N VAL A 16 -8.09 -0.16 -14.76
CA VAL A 16 -7.71 -1.40 -15.48
C VAL A 16 -6.21 -1.69 -15.34
N LEU A 17 -5.37 -0.68 -15.58
CA LEU A 17 -3.91 -0.82 -15.47
C LEU A 17 -3.48 -1.12 -14.03
N PHE A 18 -4.09 -0.47 -13.05
CA PHE A 18 -3.83 -0.72 -11.63
C PHE A 18 -4.19 -2.17 -11.25
N GLY A 19 -5.37 -2.65 -11.68
CA GLY A 19 -5.76 -4.04 -11.46
C GLY A 19 -4.80 -5.04 -12.09
N LEU A 20 -4.35 -4.79 -13.33
CA LEU A 20 -3.35 -5.61 -14.01
C LEU A 20 -2.00 -5.60 -13.25
N ALA A 21 -1.56 -4.44 -12.78
CA ALA A 21 -0.34 -4.32 -11.99
C ALA A 21 -0.43 -5.17 -10.71
N CYS A 22 -1.54 -5.10 -9.96
CA CYS A 22 -1.77 -5.95 -8.79
C CYS A 22 -1.68 -7.44 -9.13
N LEU A 23 -2.31 -7.88 -10.22
CA LEU A 23 -2.27 -9.29 -10.66
C LEU A 23 -0.84 -9.76 -10.97
N ILE A 24 -0.07 -8.95 -11.70
CA ILE A 24 1.32 -9.26 -12.05
C ILE A 24 2.18 -9.33 -10.78
N THR A 25 2.06 -8.36 -9.88
CA THR A 25 2.80 -8.33 -8.61
C THR A 25 2.51 -9.58 -7.78
N LEU A 26 1.24 -9.98 -7.65
CA LEU A 26 0.87 -11.21 -6.95
C LEU A 26 1.48 -12.45 -7.62
N GLY A 27 1.48 -12.52 -8.95
CA GLY A 27 2.11 -13.59 -9.71
C GLY A 27 3.62 -13.70 -9.45
N VAL A 28 4.33 -12.57 -9.41
CA VAL A 28 5.77 -12.52 -9.09
C VAL A 28 6.02 -13.01 -7.66
N VAL A 29 5.26 -12.53 -6.68
CA VAL A 29 5.40 -12.92 -5.27
C VAL A 29 5.21 -14.44 -5.09
N ILE A 30 4.18 -15.01 -5.71
CA ILE A 30 3.92 -16.46 -5.65
C ILE A 30 5.04 -17.24 -6.34
N GLY A 31 5.49 -16.79 -7.52
CA GLY A 31 6.59 -17.42 -8.26
C GLY A 31 7.90 -17.43 -7.48
N GLU A 32 8.25 -16.30 -6.84
CA GLU A 32 9.42 -16.19 -5.97
C GLU A 32 9.31 -17.09 -4.74
N PHE A 33 8.13 -17.18 -4.12
CA PHE A 33 7.91 -18.06 -2.99
C PHE A 33 8.13 -19.53 -3.36
N ILE A 34 7.55 -20.01 -4.47
CA ILE A 34 7.72 -21.40 -4.95
C ILE A 34 9.19 -21.70 -5.25
N LYS A 35 9.87 -20.77 -5.94
CA LYS A 35 11.30 -20.89 -6.24
C LYS A 35 12.11 -20.97 -4.96
N ASN A 36 11.91 -20.04 -4.03
CA ASN A 36 12.68 -19.99 -2.78
C ASN A 36 12.42 -21.22 -1.91
N CYS A 37 11.20 -21.78 -1.88
CA CYS A 37 10.93 -23.03 -1.17
C CYS A 37 11.81 -24.21 -1.63
N LYS A 38 12.16 -24.26 -2.92
CA LYS A 38 12.99 -25.32 -3.51
C LYS A 38 14.49 -25.12 -3.25
N TYR A 39 14.97 -23.87 -3.31
CA TYR A 39 16.41 -23.58 -3.28
C TYR A 39 16.92 -23.11 -1.92
N ASP A 40 16.14 -22.32 -1.18
CA ASP A 40 16.52 -21.77 0.11
C ASP A 40 15.29 -21.53 1.01
N ARG A 41 15.04 -22.51 1.88
CA ARG A 41 13.92 -22.47 2.83
C ARG A 41 13.96 -21.25 3.74
N LYS A 42 15.14 -20.81 4.19
CA LYS A 42 15.23 -19.65 5.10
C LYS A 42 14.83 -18.36 4.39
N LYS A 43 15.29 -18.19 3.15
CA LYS A 43 14.92 -17.02 2.34
C LYS A 43 13.43 -17.02 2.00
N ALA A 44 12.85 -18.19 1.71
CA ALA A 44 11.42 -18.33 1.43
C ALA A 44 10.53 -17.84 2.59
N PHE A 45 10.84 -18.26 3.82
CA PHE A 45 10.08 -17.83 5.00
C PHE A 45 10.26 -16.34 5.29
N SER A 46 11.46 -15.79 5.08
CA SER A 46 11.69 -14.35 5.25
C SER A 46 10.89 -13.52 4.25
N THR A 47 10.86 -13.91 2.98
CA THR A 47 10.09 -13.18 1.96
C THR A 47 8.58 -13.28 2.20
N LEU A 48 8.10 -14.47 2.60
CA LEU A 48 6.69 -14.66 2.92
C LEU A 48 6.27 -13.84 4.14
N ALA A 49 7.09 -13.83 5.19
CA ALA A 49 6.83 -13.06 6.41
C ALA A 49 6.70 -11.56 6.12
N THR A 50 7.57 -11.01 5.27
CA THR A 50 7.49 -9.60 4.87
C THR A 50 6.20 -9.28 4.12
N VAL A 51 5.81 -10.11 3.15
CA VAL A 51 4.59 -9.91 2.35
C VAL A 51 3.34 -10.02 3.23
N ILE A 52 3.26 -11.04 4.09
CA ILE A 52 2.14 -11.21 5.02
C ILE A 52 2.08 -10.04 6.00
N GLY A 53 3.23 -9.60 6.53
CA GLY A 53 3.30 -8.45 7.43
C GLY A 53 2.80 -7.16 6.77
N PHE A 54 3.18 -6.92 5.51
CA PHE A 54 2.69 -5.77 4.75
C PHE A 54 1.18 -5.88 4.46
N ALA A 55 0.69 -7.04 4.02
CA ALA A 55 -0.74 -7.24 3.77
C ALA A 55 -1.58 -7.07 5.04
N ALA A 56 -1.12 -7.60 6.17
CA ALA A 56 -1.77 -7.43 7.46
C ALA A 56 -1.81 -5.95 7.87
N LEU A 57 -0.73 -5.19 7.64
CA LEU A 57 -0.70 -3.76 7.91
C LEU A 57 -1.73 -3.00 7.05
N VAL A 58 -1.85 -3.32 5.77
CA VAL A 58 -2.86 -2.73 4.87
C VAL A 58 -4.28 -3.00 5.40
N VAL A 59 -4.56 -4.24 5.82
CA VAL A 59 -5.87 -4.61 6.39
C VAL A 59 -6.14 -3.85 7.69
N ILE A 60 -5.15 -3.70 8.57
CA ILE A 60 -5.30 -2.90 9.79
C ILE A 60 -5.61 -1.44 9.44
N CYS A 61 -4.86 -0.83 8.51
CA CYS A 61 -5.11 0.54 8.08
C CYS A 61 -6.51 0.71 7.47
N TRP A 62 -6.98 -0.29 6.72
CA TRP A 62 -8.35 -0.30 6.19
C TRP A 62 -9.41 -0.20 7.29
N PHE A 63 -9.26 -0.99 8.36
CA PHE A 63 -10.20 -0.96 9.50
C PHE A 63 -10.07 0.30 10.36
N LEU A 64 -8.94 0.99 10.33
CA LEU A 64 -8.76 2.29 10.99
C LEU A 64 -9.35 3.44 10.17
N GLY A 65 -9.47 3.27 8.85
CA GLY A 65 -10.02 4.28 7.96
C GLY A 65 -11.52 4.54 8.19
N SER A 66 -11.92 5.80 8.15
CA SER A 66 -13.31 6.22 8.31
C SER A 66 -14.05 6.33 6.97
N PRO A 67 -15.29 5.80 6.85
CA PRO A 67 -16.14 6.01 5.68
C PRO A 67 -16.93 7.34 5.73
N GLU A 68 -16.73 8.17 6.75
CA GLU A 68 -17.43 9.45 6.88
C GLU A 68 -17.06 10.42 5.75
N LYS A 69 -17.96 11.38 5.48
CA LYS A 69 -17.75 12.37 4.43
C LYS A 69 -16.55 13.26 4.79
N VAL A 70 -15.61 13.39 3.87
CA VAL A 70 -14.45 14.28 3.99
C VAL A 70 -14.83 15.66 3.45
N ASP A 71 -14.85 16.67 4.31
CA ASP A 71 -15.13 18.05 3.89
C ASP A 71 -13.93 18.62 3.13
N ILE A 72 -14.08 18.72 1.80
CA ILE A 72 -13.08 19.27 0.90
C ILE A 72 -13.58 20.63 0.41
N ILE A 73 -12.82 21.67 0.68
CA ILE A 73 -13.16 23.05 0.30
C ILE A 73 -13.31 23.13 -1.22
N GLY A 74 -14.50 23.54 -1.69
CA GLY A 74 -14.80 23.71 -3.11
C GLY A 74 -15.10 22.42 -3.88
N TYR A 75 -15.32 21.30 -3.19
CA TYR A 75 -15.72 20.03 -3.79
C TYR A 75 -17.22 19.76 -3.59
N GLU A 76 -17.95 19.63 -4.69
CA GLU A 76 -19.40 19.36 -4.72
C GLU A 76 -19.73 17.95 -5.25
N GLY A 77 -18.72 17.08 -5.41
CA GLY A 77 -18.92 15.71 -5.89
C GLY A 77 -19.40 14.75 -4.80
N THR A 78 -19.71 13.52 -5.17
CA THR A 78 -20.29 12.51 -4.27
C THR A 78 -19.28 11.46 -3.81
N GLU A 79 -18.01 11.59 -4.21
CA GLU A 79 -17.02 10.50 -4.13
C GLU A 79 -16.15 10.61 -2.86
N ASN A 80 -16.37 11.63 -2.04
CA ASN A 80 -15.66 11.89 -0.78
C ASN A 80 -16.30 11.23 0.44
N VAL A 81 -17.04 10.14 0.25
CA VAL A 81 -17.73 9.39 1.33
C VAL A 81 -17.69 7.89 1.05
N GLY A 82 -17.94 7.07 2.08
CA GLY A 82 -18.03 5.63 1.95
C GLY A 82 -16.67 4.99 1.66
N VAL A 83 -16.63 4.10 0.67
CA VAL A 83 -15.44 3.27 0.37
C VAL A 83 -14.24 4.12 -0.08
N MET A 84 -14.48 5.17 -0.87
CA MET A 84 -13.39 6.04 -1.36
C MET A 84 -12.79 6.90 -0.25
N ALA A 85 -13.62 7.40 0.67
CA ALA A 85 -13.17 8.09 1.87
C ALA A 85 -12.35 7.16 2.76
N GLN A 86 -12.86 5.96 3.06
CA GLN A 86 -12.18 4.96 3.88
C GLN A 86 -10.85 4.52 3.26
N MET A 87 -10.81 4.30 1.95
CA MET A 87 -9.58 3.96 1.23
C MET A 87 -8.54 5.08 1.34
N THR A 88 -8.95 6.33 1.17
CA THR A 88 -8.06 7.49 1.29
C THR A 88 -7.49 7.60 2.70
N ASP A 89 -8.34 7.46 3.73
CA ASP A 89 -7.93 7.51 5.12
C ASP A 89 -7.00 6.34 5.49
N ALA A 90 -7.30 5.13 5.00
CA ALA A 90 -6.43 3.97 5.16
C ALA A 90 -5.04 4.18 4.52
N ILE A 91 -4.98 4.81 3.34
CA ILE A 91 -3.71 5.15 2.67
C ILE A 91 -2.93 6.20 3.48
N LEU A 92 -3.61 7.16 4.10
CA LEU A 92 -2.96 8.13 4.99
C LEU A 92 -2.34 7.45 6.21
N TYR A 93 -3.09 6.59 6.91
CA TYR A 93 -2.55 5.79 8.01
C TYR A 93 -1.35 4.95 7.58
N LEU A 94 -1.46 4.24 6.45
CA LEU A 94 -0.37 3.43 5.91
C LEU A 94 0.88 4.26 5.64
N THR A 95 0.71 5.46 5.05
CA THR A 95 1.80 6.38 4.75
C THR A 95 2.49 6.86 6.03
N TYR A 96 1.74 7.29 7.04
CA TYR A 96 2.32 7.74 8.31
C TYR A 96 3.04 6.62 9.05
N ILE A 97 2.46 5.42 9.10
CA ILE A 97 3.10 4.27 9.78
C ILE A 97 4.41 3.89 9.08
N LEU A 98 4.40 3.78 7.75
CA LEU A 98 5.60 3.43 6.99
C LEU A 98 6.67 4.53 7.05
N PHE A 99 6.26 5.80 7.07
CA PHE A 99 7.18 6.92 7.24
C PHE A 99 7.87 6.85 8.62
N CYS A 100 7.11 6.69 9.69
CA CYS A 100 7.65 6.53 11.04
C CYS A 100 8.56 5.29 11.14
N ALA A 101 8.13 4.15 10.59
CA ALA A 101 8.93 2.93 10.56
C ALA A 101 10.27 3.13 9.82
N THR A 102 10.25 3.89 8.71
CA THR A 102 11.46 4.22 7.94
C THR A 102 12.41 5.11 8.74
N VAL A 103 11.90 6.15 9.41
CA VAL A 103 12.70 7.02 10.28
C VAL A 103 13.34 6.21 11.41
N VAL A 104 12.57 5.35 12.08
CA VAL A 104 13.08 4.47 13.14
C VAL A 104 14.15 3.50 12.61
N ALA A 105 13.92 2.88 11.45
CA ALA A 105 14.89 1.97 10.83
C ALA A 105 16.21 2.66 10.49
N LEU A 106 16.16 3.90 9.97
CA LEU A 106 17.35 4.70 9.68
C LEU A 106 18.16 5.01 10.95
N VAL A 107 17.48 5.48 12.00
CA VAL A 107 18.12 5.79 13.29
C VAL A 107 18.75 4.53 13.90
N TRP A 108 18.01 3.42 13.91
CA TRP A 108 18.51 2.13 14.40
C TRP A 108 19.73 1.65 13.62
N GLY A 109 19.71 1.78 12.28
CA GLY A 109 20.84 1.45 11.42
C GLY A 109 22.12 2.18 11.81
N VAL A 110 22.03 3.49 12.08
CA VAL A 110 23.19 4.29 12.52
C VAL A 110 23.78 3.76 13.84
N PHE A 111 22.95 3.41 14.83
CA PHE A 111 23.43 2.88 16.11
C PHE A 111 24.04 1.48 15.97
N TYR A 112 23.43 0.60 15.16
CA TYR A 112 23.90 -0.75 14.97
C TYR A 112 25.26 -0.80 14.24
N THR A 113 25.42 0.00 13.18
CA THR A 113 26.70 0.08 12.45
C THR A 113 27.83 0.65 13.31
N LYS A 114 27.54 1.57 14.24
CA LYS A 114 28.52 2.09 15.20
C LYS A 114 28.99 1.04 16.22
N ARG A 115 28.19 0.01 16.52
CA ARG A 115 28.56 -1.10 17.42
C ARG A 115 29.46 -2.16 16.78
N LEU A 116 29.55 -2.19 15.45
CA LEU A 116 30.33 -3.18 14.69
C LEU A 116 31.72 -2.67 14.30
N LYS A 117 32.05 -1.42 14.62
CA LYS A 117 33.41 -0.88 14.59
C LYS A 117 33.94 -0.84 16.02
#